data_AF-A0A9E3TPQ1-F1
#
_entry.id   AF-A0A9E3TPQ1-F1
#
_cell.length_a   1.000
_cell.length_b   1.000
_cell.length_c   1.000
_cell.angle_alpha   90.00
_cell.angle_beta   90.00
_cell.angle_gamma   90.00
#
_symmetry.space_group_name_H-M   'P 1'
#
loop_
_entity.id
_entity.type
_entity.pdbx_description
1 polymer ?
#
loop_
_entity_poly.entity_id
_entity_poly.type
_entity_poly.pdbx_seq_one_letter_code
_entity_poly.pdbx_strand_id
1 'polypeptide(L)'
;MVQRVSVFLDWLDERTWIRAAIAGLGCLACISFLASSNLDPRIKAGFTALIALMTYVYRRKSWQRLPAKKPSLACFPKYIVPCNLPNSVFATADPRVALEDRLAEMGFAYDRHTLREVAFTRGYSKGDFSIEIVKLNVTFPLPLVAETEFKIEFGWTGGFDTGDLWLFATTLRTHLETDWSTSGDRCLETKAA
;
A
#
# COMPACT_ATOMS: atom_id res chain seq x y z
N MET A 1 -17.59 -14.13 2.48
CA MET A 1 -17.42 -12.75 1.96
C MET A 1 -17.57 -11.67 3.05
N VAL A 2 -18.38 -11.90 4.11
CA VAL A 2 -18.61 -10.92 5.20
C VAL A 2 -17.44 -10.80 6.19
N GLN A 3 -16.60 -11.83 6.31
CA GLN A 3 -15.53 -11.91 7.32
C GLN A 3 -14.24 -11.14 6.95
N ARG A 4 -14.09 -10.71 5.69
CA ARG A 4 -12.93 -9.91 5.23
C ARG A 4 -13.08 -8.41 5.52
N VAL A 5 -14.26 -7.95 5.93
CA VAL A 5 -14.53 -6.54 6.24
C VAL A 5 -14.19 -6.20 7.71
N SER A 6 -14.24 -7.17 8.63
CA SER A 6 -13.99 -6.89 10.06
C SER A 6 -12.53 -6.55 10.36
N VAL A 7 -11.57 -7.26 9.75
CA VAL A 7 -10.14 -6.98 9.91
C VAL A 7 -9.76 -5.62 9.32
N PHE A 8 -10.51 -5.14 8.33
CA PHE A 8 -10.35 -3.82 7.71
C PHE A 8 -10.85 -2.69 8.63
N LEU A 9 -11.97 -2.89 9.32
CA LEU A 9 -12.53 -1.92 10.27
C LEU A 9 -11.72 -1.84 11.57
N ASP A 10 -11.09 -2.93 12.00
CA ASP A 10 -10.25 -2.94 13.20
C ASP A 10 -8.85 -2.34 12.97
N TRP A 11 -8.35 -2.30 11.72
CA TRP A 11 -7.03 -1.72 11.39
C TRP A 11 -7.06 -0.19 11.22
N LEU A 12 -8.20 0.36 10.81
CA LEU A 12 -8.41 1.80 10.75
C LEU A 12 -8.90 2.29 12.11
N ASP A 13 -7.99 2.80 12.95
CA ASP A 13 -8.38 3.65 14.08
C ASP A 13 -9.40 4.69 13.56
N GLU A 14 -10.51 4.86 14.28
CA GLU A 14 -11.64 5.68 13.86
C GLU A 14 -11.21 7.14 13.58
N ARG A 15 -10.03 7.55 14.08
CA ARG A 15 -9.42 8.86 13.87
C ARG A 15 -8.54 8.98 12.62
N THR A 16 -7.96 7.90 12.09
CA THR A 16 -7.07 7.96 10.91
C THR A 16 -7.85 7.92 9.60
N TRP A 17 -8.96 7.17 9.52
CA TRP A 17 -9.81 7.21 8.31
C TRP A 17 -10.46 8.57 8.12
N ILE A 18 -10.88 9.25 9.20
CA ILE A 18 -11.45 10.61 9.11
C ILE A 18 -10.41 11.59 8.57
N ARG A 19 -9.14 11.51 9.01
CA ARG A 19 -8.07 12.41 8.55
C ARG A 19 -7.66 12.17 7.10
N ALA A 20 -7.52 10.91 6.70
CA ALA A 20 -7.20 10.54 5.31
C ALA A 20 -8.39 10.80 4.37
N ALA A 21 -9.63 10.58 4.83
CA ALA A 21 -10.84 10.91 4.10
C ALA A 21 -11.02 12.42 3.97
N ILE A 22 -10.74 13.23 5.00
CA ILE A 22 -10.76 14.71 4.90
C ILE A 22 -9.68 15.20 3.92
N ALA A 23 -8.48 14.61 3.92
CA ALA A 23 -7.43 14.99 2.97
C ALA A 23 -7.78 14.58 1.52
N GLY A 24 -8.34 13.38 1.32
CA GLY A 24 -8.78 12.87 0.01
C GLY A 24 -10.02 13.58 -0.54
N LEU A 25 -11.06 13.78 0.30
CA LEU A 25 -12.24 14.60 -0.01
C LEU A 25 -11.86 16.05 -0.22
N GLY A 26 -10.87 16.59 0.51
CA GLY A 26 -10.36 17.94 0.29
C GLY A 26 -9.71 18.09 -1.09
N CYS A 27 -8.89 17.13 -1.51
CA CYS A 27 -8.26 17.16 -2.84
C CYS A 27 -9.27 16.97 -3.98
N LEU A 28 -10.24 16.06 -3.85
CA LEU A 28 -11.28 15.85 -4.86
C LEU A 28 -12.32 16.97 -4.87
N ALA A 29 -12.73 17.49 -3.71
CA ALA A 29 -13.56 18.69 -3.63
C ALA A 29 -12.83 19.87 -4.27
N CYS A 30 -11.51 20.04 -4.05
CA CYS A 30 -10.73 21.05 -4.75
C CYS A 30 -10.67 20.83 -6.26
N ILE A 31 -10.46 19.60 -6.76
CA ILE A 31 -10.40 19.30 -8.20
C ILE A 31 -11.78 19.44 -8.88
N SER A 32 -12.84 18.89 -8.27
CA SER A 32 -14.22 19.01 -8.76
C SER A 32 -14.72 20.46 -8.65
N PHE A 33 -14.40 21.17 -7.56
CA PHE A 33 -14.63 22.62 -7.44
C PHE A 33 -13.83 23.38 -8.48
N LEU A 34 -12.56 23.05 -8.74
CA LEU A 34 -11.77 23.66 -9.82
C LEU A 34 -12.37 23.39 -11.21
N ALA A 35 -12.92 22.20 -11.44
CA ALA A 35 -13.57 21.85 -12.70
C ALA A 35 -14.91 22.58 -12.87
N SER A 36 -15.76 22.58 -11.86
CA SER A 36 -17.13 23.14 -11.90
C SER A 36 -17.23 24.63 -11.59
N SER A 37 -16.20 25.22 -10.99
CA SER A 37 -16.18 26.66 -10.69
C SER A 37 -15.91 27.47 -11.95
N ASN A 38 -16.49 28.66 -11.99
CA ASN A 38 -16.05 29.75 -12.88
C ASN A 38 -14.73 30.37 -12.38
N LEU A 39 -13.81 29.56 -11.85
CA LEU A 39 -12.45 30.03 -11.56
C LEU A 39 -11.78 30.46 -12.86
N ASP A 40 -11.05 31.56 -12.78
CA ASP A 40 -10.24 32.07 -13.89
C ASP A 40 -9.41 30.92 -14.48
N PRO A 41 -9.40 30.73 -15.82
CA PRO A 41 -8.61 29.71 -16.49
C PRO A 41 -7.13 29.68 -16.05
N ARG A 42 -6.55 30.83 -15.67
CA ARG A 42 -5.19 30.96 -15.15
C ARG A 42 -5.02 30.25 -13.80
N ILE A 43 -6.02 30.32 -12.93
CA ILE A 43 -6.01 29.62 -11.62
C ILE A 43 -6.08 28.11 -11.85
N LYS A 44 -6.99 27.65 -12.74
CA LYS A 44 -7.09 26.22 -13.09
C LYS A 44 -5.78 25.68 -13.70
N ALA A 45 -5.17 26.46 -14.59
CA ALA A 45 -3.88 26.14 -15.18
C ALA A 45 -2.78 26.06 -14.10
N GLY A 46 -2.76 27.00 -13.14
CA GLY A 46 -1.83 27.01 -12.01
C GLY A 46 -1.93 25.76 -11.13
N PHE A 47 -3.14 25.34 -10.74
CA PHE A 47 -3.34 24.12 -9.97
C PHE A 47 -2.93 22.86 -10.74
N THR A 48 -3.28 22.78 -12.02
CA THR A 48 -2.91 21.65 -12.87
C THR A 48 -1.38 21.55 -13.01
N ALA A 49 -0.71 22.69 -13.23
CA ALA A 49 0.75 22.75 -13.27
C ALA A 49 1.39 22.34 -11.94
N LEU A 50 0.81 22.74 -10.81
CA LEU A 50 1.28 22.35 -9.48
C LEU A 50 1.15 20.83 -9.25
N ILE A 51 0.00 20.24 -9.57
CA ILE A 51 -0.22 18.79 -9.44
C ILE A 51 0.75 18.03 -10.36
N ALA A 52 0.94 18.48 -11.60
CA ALA A 52 1.89 17.89 -12.54
C ALA A 52 3.33 17.98 -12.00
N LEU A 53 3.72 19.13 -11.43
CA LEU A 53 5.03 19.32 -10.81
C LEU A 53 5.22 18.40 -9.59
N MET A 54 4.24 18.33 -8.69
CA MET A 54 4.30 17.43 -7.53
C MET A 54 4.40 15.96 -7.96
N THR A 55 3.62 15.56 -8.97
CA THR A 55 3.68 14.22 -9.56
C THR A 55 5.05 13.92 -10.15
N TYR A 56 5.62 14.87 -10.88
CA TYR A 56 6.94 14.75 -11.46
C TYR A 56 8.03 14.59 -10.38
N VAL A 57 7.99 15.43 -9.35
CA VAL A 57 8.91 15.34 -8.20
C VAL A 57 8.75 14.00 -7.48
N TYR A 58 7.51 13.54 -7.25
CA TYR A 58 7.22 12.25 -6.63
C TYR A 58 7.80 11.09 -7.44
N ARG A 59 7.61 11.10 -8.76
CA ARG A 59 8.12 10.05 -9.66
C ARG A 59 9.64 9.99 -9.69
N ARG A 60 10.31 11.14 -9.60
CA ARG A 60 11.78 11.23 -9.58
C ARG A 60 12.41 10.96 -8.22
N LYS A 61 11.63 11.05 -7.14
CA LYS A 61 12.14 10.81 -5.80
C LYS A 61 12.66 9.38 -5.68
N SER A 62 13.87 9.24 -5.15
CA SER A 62 14.50 7.95 -4.92
C SER A 62 13.77 7.17 -3.82
N TRP A 63 13.85 5.85 -3.93
CA TRP A 63 13.39 4.93 -2.91
C TRP A 63 14.30 5.02 -1.68
N GLN A 64 13.71 5.03 -0.50
CA GLN A 64 14.43 5.10 0.77
C GLN A 64 14.28 3.77 1.52
N ARG A 65 15.28 3.34 2.26
CA ARG A 65 15.08 2.19 3.16
C ARG A 65 14.07 2.55 4.25
N LEU A 66 13.24 1.58 4.62
CA LEU A 66 12.27 1.75 5.71
C LEU A 66 13.03 2.12 7.01
N PRO A 67 12.78 3.29 7.61
CA PRO A 67 13.48 3.69 8.83
C PRO A 67 13.08 2.79 10.00
N ALA A 68 13.97 2.60 10.98
CA ALA A 68 13.67 1.78 12.17
C ALA A 68 12.59 2.38 13.08
N LYS A 69 12.39 3.70 13.02
CA LYS A 69 11.41 4.43 13.82
C LYS A 69 10.37 5.09 12.90
N LYS A 70 9.10 5.10 13.35
CA LYS A 70 8.01 5.80 12.67
C LYS A 70 8.35 7.29 12.48
N PRO A 71 8.33 7.82 11.25
CA PRO A 71 8.47 9.25 11.02
C PRO A 71 7.20 9.98 11.50
N SER A 72 7.36 11.17 12.07
CA SER A 72 6.22 12.03 12.43
C SER A 72 5.54 12.63 11.20
N LEU A 73 6.32 12.95 10.17
CA LEU A 73 5.86 13.40 8.86
C LEU A 73 6.87 12.96 7.80
N ALA A 74 6.39 12.34 6.73
CA ALA A 74 7.17 12.00 5.56
C ALA A 74 6.54 12.65 4.33
N CYS A 75 7.28 13.55 3.68
CA CYS A 75 6.86 14.08 2.37
C CYS A 75 7.15 13.00 1.33
N PHE A 76 6.18 12.62 0.50
CA PHE A 76 6.40 11.69 -0.62
C PHE A 76 7.09 10.37 -0.20
N PRO A 77 6.51 9.57 0.71
CA PRO A 77 7.19 8.37 1.18
C PRO A 77 7.24 7.29 0.08
N LYS A 78 8.41 6.66 -0.04
CA LYS A 78 8.68 5.50 -0.91
C LYS A 78 9.68 4.62 -0.20
N TYR A 79 9.29 3.38 0.11
CA TYR A 79 10.11 2.52 0.95
C TYR A 79 10.60 1.28 0.22
N ILE A 80 11.85 0.93 0.49
CA ILE A 80 12.42 -0.40 0.30
C ILE A 80 12.42 -1.08 1.65
N VAL A 81 11.79 -2.25 1.72
CA VAL A 81 11.55 -2.98 2.95
C VAL A 81 12.23 -4.34 2.82
N PRO A 82 13.31 -4.61 3.59
CA PRO A 82 13.85 -5.96 3.67
C PRO A 82 12.81 -6.89 4.29
N CYS A 83 12.75 -8.13 3.83
CA CYS A 83 11.75 -9.12 4.24
C CYS A 83 12.33 -10.52 4.13
N ASN A 84 12.14 -11.32 5.18
CA ASN A 84 12.56 -12.72 5.19
C ASN A 84 11.34 -13.62 4.91
N LEU A 85 11.21 -14.06 3.66
CA LEU A 85 10.13 -14.96 3.26
C LEU A 85 10.35 -16.35 3.87
N PRO A 86 9.33 -16.95 4.49
CA PRO A 86 9.44 -18.27 5.10
C PRO A 86 9.57 -19.37 4.05
N ASN A 87 10.12 -20.51 4.46
CA ASN A 87 10.34 -21.66 3.59
C ASN A 87 9.04 -22.20 2.96
N SER A 88 7.89 -21.99 3.61
CA SER A 88 6.58 -22.35 3.06
C SER A 88 6.26 -21.65 1.72
N VAL A 89 6.81 -20.46 1.47
CA VAL A 89 6.70 -19.78 0.17
C VAL A 89 7.49 -20.51 -0.92
N PHE A 90 8.62 -21.11 -0.56
CA PHE A 90 9.50 -21.82 -1.50
C PHE A 90 9.18 -23.32 -1.62
N ALA A 91 8.30 -23.85 -0.78
CA ALA A 91 7.89 -25.25 -0.82
C ALA A 91 6.97 -25.57 -2.00
N THR A 92 6.28 -24.56 -2.54
CA THR A 92 5.47 -24.69 -3.76
C THR A 92 6.32 -24.69 -5.02
N ALA A 93 5.85 -25.38 -6.07
CA ALA A 93 6.51 -25.43 -7.38
C ALA A 93 6.74 -24.04 -8.01
N ASP A 94 5.89 -23.07 -7.68
CA ASP A 94 6.06 -21.66 -8.04
C ASP A 94 5.91 -20.75 -6.81
N PRO A 95 7.01 -20.20 -6.26
CA PRO A 95 6.96 -19.32 -5.10
C PRO A 95 6.13 -18.05 -5.29
N ARG A 96 5.87 -17.66 -6.55
CA ARG A 96 5.06 -16.47 -6.85
C ARG A 96 3.60 -16.67 -6.49
N VAL A 97 3.08 -17.88 -6.68
CA VAL A 97 1.67 -18.21 -6.35
C VAL A 97 1.48 -18.16 -4.83
N ALA A 98 2.39 -18.76 -4.07
CA ALA A 98 2.35 -18.68 -2.61
C ALA A 98 2.48 -17.24 -2.08
N LEU A 99 3.28 -16.40 -2.74
CA LEU A 99 3.37 -14.97 -2.42
C LEU A 99 2.07 -14.23 -2.76
N GLU A 100 1.46 -14.51 -3.91
CA GLU A 100 0.18 -13.94 -4.32
C GLU A 100 -0.93 -14.27 -3.33
N ASP A 101 -1.05 -15.53 -2.90
CA ASP A 101 -2.04 -15.96 -1.92
C ASP A 101 -1.91 -15.19 -0.60
N ARG A 102 -0.68 -15.06 -0.07
CA ARG A 102 -0.40 -14.28 1.14
C ARG A 102 -0.76 -12.81 0.98
N LEU A 103 -0.43 -12.21 -0.15
CA LEU A 103 -0.76 -10.81 -0.42
C LEU A 103 -2.28 -10.61 -0.62
N ALA A 104 -2.96 -11.59 -1.21
CA ALA A 104 -4.41 -11.58 -1.42
C ALA A 104 -5.20 -11.61 -0.12
N GLU A 105 -4.69 -12.24 0.95
CA GLU A 105 -5.26 -12.16 2.30
C GLU A 105 -5.30 -10.72 2.83
N MET A 106 -4.26 -9.95 2.49
CA MET A 106 -4.17 -8.53 2.81
C MET A 106 -4.88 -7.62 1.80
N GLY A 107 -5.65 -8.19 0.87
CA GLY A 107 -6.43 -7.46 -0.13
C GLY A 107 -5.62 -6.89 -1.28
N PHE A 108 -4.40 -7.37 -1.50
CA PHE A 108 -3.68 -7.07 -2.73
C PHE A 108 -4.20 -7.95 -3.87
N ALA A 109 -4.35 -7.34 -5.04
CA ALA A 109 -4.55 -8.01 -6.30
C ALA A 109 -3.24 -8.01 -7.08
N TYR A 110 -3.03 -9.08 -7.83
CA TYR A 110 -1.99 -9.13 -8.85
C TYR A 110 -2.20 -8.00 -9.89
N ASP A 111 -1.12 -7.29 -10.25
CA ASP A 111 -1.16 -6.22 -11.26
C ASP A 111 -0.38 -6.63 -12.53
N ARG A 112 0.93 -6.88 -12.38
CA ARG A 112 1.78 -7.24 -13.52
C ARG A 112 3.00 -8.05 -13.09
N HIS A 113 3.57 -8.78 -14.04
CA HIS A 113 4.89 -9.40 -13.91
C HIS A 113 5.78 -8.99 -15.07
N THR A 114 7.07 -8.92 -14.79
CA THR A 114 8.14 -8.85 -15.78
C THR A 114 9.16 -9.93 -15.46
N LEU A 115 10.20 -10.06 -16.26
CA LEU A 115 11.32 -10.96 -15.97
C LEU A 115 12.09 -10.58 -14.68
N ARG A 116 11.93 -9.34 -14.20
CA ARG A 116 12.73 -8.79 -13.09
C ARG A 116 11.94 -8.48 -11.84
N GLU A 117 10.62 -8.38 -11.95
CA GLU A 117 9.77 -8.00 -10.83
C GLU A 117 8.34 -8.52 -10.99
N VAL A 118 7.69 -8.75 -9.86
CA VAL A 118 6.25 -8.96 -9.76
C VAL A 118 5.64 -7.83 -8.93
N ALA A 119 4.54 -7.27 -9.43
CA ALA A 119 3.87 -6.14 -8.82
C ALA A 119 2.43 -6.50 -8.43
N PHE A 120 2.06 -6.04 -7.26
CA PHE A 120 0.75 -6.19 -6.65
C PHE A 120 0.21 -4.82 -6.30
N THR A 121 -1.10 -4.66 -6.39
CA THR A 121 -1.77 -3.42 -6.02
C THR A 121 -2.91 -3.69 -5.07
N ARG A 122 -3.06 -2.82 -4.07
CA ARG A 122 -4.20 -2.82 -3.16
C ARG A 122 -4.92 -1.49 -3.33
N GLY A 123 -6.24 -1.55 -3.41
CA GLY A 123 -7.10 -0.40 -3.74
C GLY A 123 -7.50 -0.39 -5.21
N TYR A 124 -8.76 -0.07 -5.47
CA TYR A 124 -9.39 -0.15 -6.79
C TYR A 124 -9.41 1.19 -7.53
N SER A 125 -9.02 1.18 -8.81
CA SER A 125 -9.26 2.29 -9.73
C SER A 125 -9.92 1.74 -11.00
N LYS A 126 -11.26 1.64 -11.03
CA LYS A 126 -11.97 1.31 -12.28
C LYS A 126 -13.24 2.16 -12.41
N GLY A 127 -13.26 2.99 -13.45
CA GLY A 127 -14.43 3.78 -13.86
C GLY A 127 -14.66 5.05 -13.04
N ASP A 128 -15.33 6.02 -13.66
CA ASP A 128 -15.24 7.47 -13.39
C ASP A 128 -15.38 7.97 -11.94
N PHE A 129 -15.83 7.17 -10.95
CA PHE A 129 -15.93 7.61 -9.55
C PHE A 129 -15.82 6.45 -8.52
N SER A 130 -14.79 5.61 -8.58
CA SER A 130 -14.55 4.59 -7.52
C SER A 130 -13.58 5.10 -6.44
N ILE A 131 -14.13 5.56 -5.32
CA ILE A 131 -13.41 5.98 -4.10
C ILE A 131 -12.97 4.73 -3.32
N GLU A 132 -11.77 4.24 -3.59
CA GLU A 132 -10.95 3.55 -2.59
C GLU A 132 -9.68 4.40 -2.40
N ILE A 133 -9.67 5.18 -1.32
CA ILE A 133 -8.93 6.46 -1.17
C ILE A 133 -7.41 6.33 -1.31
N VAL A 134 -6.83 5.13 -1.27
CA VAL A 134 -5.39 4.95 -1.37
C VAL A 134 -5.05 3.71 -2.19
N LYS A 135 -4.59 3.92 -3.44
CA LYS A 135 -3.91 2.86 -4.19
C LYS A 135 -2.51 2.66 -3.60
N LEU A 136 -2.17 1.43 -3.24
CA LEU A 136 -0.83 1.02 -2.83
C LEU A 136 -0.24 0.10 -3.87
N ASN A 137 1.02 0.33 -4.22
CA ASN A 137 1.77 -0.54 -5.10
C ASN A 137 2.86 -1.23 -4.28
N VAL A 138 2.94 -2.56 -4.38
CA VAL A 138 4.00 -3.37 -3.81
C VAL A 138 4.70 -4.10 -4.94
N THR A 139 6.03 -4.10 -4.94
CA THR A 139 6.82 -4.76 -5.99
C THR A 139 7.94 -5.57 -5.38
N PHE A 140 8.07 -6.82 -5.83
CA PHE A 140 9.14 -7.73 -5.44
C PHE A 140 10.08 -7.97 -6.62
N PRO A 141 11.39 -8.02 -6.40
CA PRO A 141 12.35 -8.45 -7.41
C PRO A 141 12.19 -9.95 -7.70
N LEU A 142 12.52 -10.35 -8.92
CA LEU A 142 12.64 -11.73 -9.36
C LEU A 142 14.09 -12.05 -9.75
N PRO A 143 14.58 -13.27 -9.46
CA PRO A 143 13.89 -14.36 -8.76
C PRO A 143 13.66 -14.06 -7.27
N LEU A 144 12.59 -14.65 -6.70
CA LEU A 144 12.35 -14.59 -5.26
C LEU A 144 13.40 -15.45 -4.55
N VAL A 145 13.91 -14.93 -3.43
CA VAL A 145 14.86 -15.58 -2.52
C VAL A 145 14.40 -15.37 -1.09
N ALA A 146 14.85 -16.20 -0.15
CA ALA A 146 14.40 -16.15 1.24
C ALA A 146 14.61 -14.75 1.87
N GLU A 147 15.81 -14.19 1.73
CA GLU A 147 16.10 -12.82 2.13
C GLU A 147 15.91 -11.89 0.92
N THR A 148 14.76 -11.23 0.84
CA THR A 148 14.42 -10.33 -0.27
C THR A 148 14.12 -8.93 0.23
N GLU A 149 13.91 -8.00 -0.69
CA GLU A 149 13.40 -6.66 -0.38
C GLU A 149 12.19 -6.39 -1.27
N PHE A 150 11.13 -5.82 -0.70
CA PHE A 150 10.02 -5.32 -1.50
C PHE A 150 9.98 -3.79 -1.48
N LYS A 151 9.47 -3.23 -2.57
CA LYS A 151 9.22 -1.80 -2.71
C LYS A 151 7.76 -1.53 -2.43
N ILE A 152 7.47 -0.49 -1.66
CA ILE A 152 6.11 -0.03 -1.41
C ILE A 152 5.98 1.48 -1.58
N GLU A 153 4.96 1.89 -2.33
CA GLU A 153 4.62 3.29 -2.56
C GLU A 153 3.10 3.48 -2.69
N PHE A 154 2.66 4.73 -2.55
CA PHE A 154 1.31 5.10 -2.97
C PHE A 154 1.25 5.16 -4.50
N GLY A 155 0.24 4.54 -5.11
CA GLY A 155 0.00 4.55 -6.55
C GLY A 155 -0.48 5.91 -7.09
N TRP A 156 -0.92 6.79 -6.20
CA TRP A 156 -1.27 8.18 -6.44
C TRP A 156 -0.32 9.10 -5.66
N THR A 157 -0.28 10.41 -5.97
CA THR A 157 0.59 11.36 -5.27
C THR A 157 0.15 11.56 -3.83
N GLY A 158 0.62 10.71 -2.92
CA GLY A 158 0.62 10.97 -1.49
C GLY A 158 1.68 12.02 -1.17
N GLY A 159 1.29 13.29 -1.19
CA GLY A 159 2.21 14.41 -0.94
C GLY A 159 2.88 14.33 0.43
N PHE A 160 2.10 13.93 1.43
CA PHE A 160 2.51 13.86 2.82
C PHE A 160 1.83 12.67 3.49
N ASP A 161 2.57 12.02 4.38
CA ASP A 161 2.10 10.90 5.20
C ASP A 161 2.58 11.10 6.64
N THR A 162 1.72 10.82 7.61
CA THR A 162 2.03 10.87 9.05
C THR A 162 2.62 9.56 9.57
N GLY A 163 3.33 8.85 8.70
CA GLY A 163 3.93 7.55 8.96
C GLY A 163 2.93 6.38 8.86
N ASP A 164 1.83 6.54 8.15
CA ASP A 164 0.85 5.48 7.93
C ASP A 164 1.37 4.49 6.88
N LEU A 165 2.09 4.95 5.85
CA LEU A 165 2.78 4.06 4.93
C LEU A 165 3.89 3.29 5.65
N TRP A 166 4.58 3.93 6.59
CA TRP A 166 5.58 3.27 7.43
C TRP A 166 4.97 2.15 8.27
N LEU A 167 3.84 2.44 8.92
CA LEU A 167 3.13 1.45 9.75
C LEU A 167 2.65 0.29 8.88
N PHE A 168 2.03 0.60 7.74
CA PHE A 168 1.55 -0.41 6.79
C PHE A 168 2.69 -1.28 6.26
N ALA A 169 3.81 -0.67 5.85
CA ALA A 169 4.99 -1.40 5.36
C ALA A 169 5.55 -2.36 6.43
N THR A 170 5.54 -1.93 7.69
CA THR A 170 5.97 -2.76 8.83
C THR A 170 5.01 -3.92 9.07
N THR A 171 3.70 -3.67 9.09
CA THR A 171 2.68 -4.73 9.23
C THR A 171 2.74 -5.73 8.09
N LEU A 172 2.89 -5.26 6.85
CA LEU A 172 3.05 -6.11 5.68
C LEU A 172 4.30 -6.99 5.80
N ARG A 173 5.44 -6.41 6.21
CA ARG A 173 6.66 -7.18 6.45
C ARG A 173 6.42 -8.28 7.47
N THR A 174 5.87 -7.94 8.65
CA THR A 174 5.61 -8.92 9.71
C THR A 174 4.66 -10.02 9.24
N HIS A 175 3.62 -9.69 8.48
CA HIS A 175 2.69 -10.67 7.93
C HIS A 175 3.37 -11.63 6.95
N LEU A 176 4.22 -11.12 6.05
CA LEU A 176 4.97 -11.94 5.10
C LEU A 176 6.02 -12.83 5.77
N GLU A 177 6.65 -12.35 6.85
CA GLU A 177 7.67 -13.08 7.62
C GLU A 177 7.08 -14.18 8.50
N THR A 178 5.78 -14.13 8.81
CA THR A 178 5.14 -15.12 9.69
C THR A 178 4.95 -16.45 8.94
N ASP A 179 5.43 -17.56 9.51
CA ASP A 179 5.21 -18.89 8.94
C ASP A 179 3.86 -19.47 9.37
N TRP A 180 2.94 -19.62 8.42
CA TRP A 180 1.54 -19.97 8.66
C TRP A 180 1.35 -21.38 9.23
N SER A 181 2.27 -22.29 8.91
CA SER A 181 2.30 -23.67 9.42
C SER A 181 2.25 -23.74 10.95
N THR A 182 2.75 -22.72 11.66
CA THR A 182 2.81 -22.70 13.13
C THR A 182 1.63 -21.99 13.81
N SER A 183 0.76 -21.32 13.05
CA SER A 183 -0.38 -20.58 13.61
C SER A 183 -1.64 -21.44 13.73
N GLY A 184 -1.75 -22.53 12.96
CA GLY A 184 -2.85 -23.49 13.07
C GLY A 184 -2.81 -24.32 14.36
N ASP A 185 -1.62 -24.69 14.83
CA ASP A 185 -1.48 -25.58 16.00
C ASP A 185 -1.79 -24.88 17.34
N ARG A 186 -1.56 -23.56 17.43
CA ARG A 186 -1.84 -22.80 18.66
C ARG A 186 -3.33 -22.61 18.97
N CYS A 187 -4.22 -22.89 18.02
CA CYS A 187 -5.67 -22.78 18.24
C CYS A 187 -6.29 -24.06 18.84
N LEU A 188 -5.54 -25.18 18.89
CA LEU A 188 -6.03 -26.44 19.43
C LEU A 188 -5.59 -26.70 20.89
N GLU A 189 -4.52 -26.06 21.37
CA GLU A 189 -4.03 -26.30 22.74
C GLU A 189 -4.77 -25.49 23.83
N THR A 190 -5.53 -24.45 23.49
CA THR A 190 -6.26 -23.62 24.49
C THR A 190 -7.69 -24.09 24.78
N LYS A 191 -8.14 -25.21 24.19
CA LYS A 191 -9.45 -25.82 24.50
C LYS A 191 -9.40 -27.03 25.44
N ALA A 192 -8.23 -27.34 26.00
CA ALA A 192 -8.02 -28.53 26.84
C ALA A 192 -7.54 -28.22 28.27
N ALA A 193 -7.85 -27.02 28.81
CA ALA A 193 -7.58 -26.67 30.21
C ALA A 193 -8.83 -26.11 30.88
#